data_AF-A0A975MZ81-F1
#
_entry.id   AF-A0A975MZ81-F1
#
_cell.length_a   1.000
_cell.length_b   1.000
_cell.length_c   1.000
_cell.angle_alpha   90.00
_cell.angle_beta   90.00
_cell.angle_gamma   90.00
#
_symmetry.space_group_name_H-M   'P 1'
#
loop_
_entity.id
_entity.type
_entity.pdbx_description
1 polymer ?
#
loop_
_entity_poly.entity_id
_entity_poly.type
_entity_poly.pdbx_seq_one_letter_code
_entity_poly.pdbx_strand_id
1 'polypeptide(L)'
;MRLKTEFHWKGDHLIDEFTRGAEKGVKLAAEHVRSVAVNRAPKDTGALRNTGTATTDGLTGAVSFDTEYAVRQHEETTWHHEDGQAKYLETALDDEIDVARQIIAAQIRKATRS
;
A
#
# COMPACT_ATOMS: atom_id res chain seq x y z
N MET A 1 9.78 24.85 -50.71
CA MET A 1 8.89 23.79 -50.16
C MET A 1 8.96 23.86 -48.64
N ARG A 2 7.89 24.28 -47.94
CA ARG A 2 7.85 24.36 -46.47
C ARG A 2 7.22 23.06 -45.96
N LEU A 3 8.00 22.21 -45.30
CA LEU A 3 7.45 21.09 -44.53
C LEU A 3 6.75 21.68 -43.30
N LYS A 4 5.44 21.50 -43.21
CA LYS A 4 4.70 21.72 -41.96
C LYS A 4 4.79 20.41 -41.17
N THR A 5 5.46 20.44 -40.04
CA THR A 5 5.42 19.33 -39.09
C THR A 5 4.23 19.58 -38.17
N GLU A 6 3.26 18.66 -38.17
CA GLU A 6 2.17 18.69 -37.19
C GLU A 6 2.65 18.04 -35.89
N PHE A 7 2.64 18.82 -34.80
CA PHE A 7 2.94 18.34 -33.45
C PHE A 7 1.62 18.00 -32.75
N HIS A 8 1.31 16.71 -32.61
CA HIS A 8 0.16 16.24 -31.82
C HIS A 8 0.60 15.96 -30.39
N TRP A 9 0.33 16.91 -29.49
CA TRP A 9 0.51 16.75 -28.05
C TRP A 9 -0.53 15.78 -27.46
N LYS A 10 -0.09 14.76 -26.73
CA LYS A 10 -0.95 13.76 -26.05
C LYS A 10 -0.90 13.88 -24.52
N GLY A 11 -0.74 15.08 -23.99
CA GLY A 11 -0.55 15.31 -22.56
C GLY A 11 -1.64 14.70 -21.67
N ASP A 12 -2.90 14.91 -22.02
CA ASP A 12 -4.04 14.42 -21.23
C ASP A 12 -4.05 12.89 -21.13
N HIS A 13 -3.76 12.20 -22.24
CA HIS A 13 -3.65 10.74 -22.25
C HIS A 13 -2.53 10.23 -21.33
N LEU A 14 -1.38 10.90 -21.32
CA LEU A 14 -0.27 10.54 -20.45
C LEU A 14 -0.60 10.78 -18.97
N ILE A 15 -1.34 11.83 -18.65
CA ILE A 15 -1.82 12.12 -17.29
C ILE A 15 -2.79 11.03 -16.83
N ASP A 16 -3.71 10.61 -17.70
CA ASP A 16 -4.65 9.52 -17.39
C ASP A 16 -3.95 8.17 -17.21
N GLU A 17 -2.94 7.86 -18.01
CA GLU A 17 -2.11 6.67 -17.84
C GLU A 17 -1.29 6.71 -16.55
N PHE A 18 -0.68 7.86 -16.25
CA PHE A 18 0.06 8.07 -15.01
C PHE A 18 -0.83 7.87 -13.78
N THR A 19 -2.01 8.50 -13.78
CA THR A 19 -2.96 8.44 -12.65
C THR A 19 -3.43 7.01 -12.41
N ARG A 20 -3.86 6.31 -13.46
CA ARG A 20 -4.24 4.88 -13.37
C ARG A 20 -3.10 3.99 -12.86
N GLY A 21 -1.88 4.26 -13.32
CA GLY A 21 -0.67 3.57 -12.84
C GLY A 21 -0.43 3.81 -11.36
N ALA A 22 -0.57 5.06 -10.90
CA ALA A 22 -0.39 5.45 -9.51
C ALA A 22 -1.45 4.83 -8.58
N GLU A 23 -2.74 4.91 -8.93
CA GLU A 23 -3.83 4.30 -8.16
C GLU A 23 -3.65 2.79 -8.00
N LYS A 24 -3.31 2.10 -9.09
CA LYS A 24 -2.98 0.67 -9.05
C LYS A 24 -1.75 0.38 -8.18
N GLY A 25 -0.75 1.25 -8.26
CA GLY A 25 0.44 1.21 -7.44
C GLY A 25 0.11 1.29 -5.95
N VAL A 26 -0.70 2.27 -5.55
CA VAL A 26 -1.14 2.48 -4.17
C VAL A 26 -1.90 1.27 -3.64
N LYS A 27 -2.80 0.70 -4.45
CA LYS A 27 -3.51 -0.54 -4.08
C LYS A 27 -2.57 -1.69 -3.79
N LEU A 28 -1.60 -1.95 -4.67
CA LEU A 28 -0.66 -3.05 -4.47
C LEU A 28 0.30 -2.79 -3.29
N ALA A 29 0.71 -1.54 -3.08
CA ALA A 29 1.52 -1.16 -1.94
C ALA A 29 0.77 -1.33 -0.61
N ALA A 30 -0.50 -0.93 -0.55
CA ALA A 30 -1.34 -1.13 0.63
C ALA A 30 -1.53 -2.62 0.95
N GLU A 31 -1.77 -3.47 -0.06
CA GLU A 31 -1.84 -4.92 0.12
C GLU A 31 -0.53 -5.54 0.60
N HIS A 32 0.61 -5.05 0.10
CA HIS A 32 1.93 -5.49 0.55
C HIS A 32 2.13 -5.18 2.05
N VAL A 33 1.92 -3.92 2.45
CA VAL A 33 2.04 -3.49 3.85
C VAL A 33 1.04 -4.26 4.73
N ARG A 34 -0.20 -4.44 4.28
CA ARG A 34 -1.20 -5.27 4.97
C ARG A 34 -0.69 -6.68 5.18
N SER A 35 -0.13 -7.33 4.18
CA SER A 35 0.38 -8.70 4.32
C SER A 35 1.49 -8.79 5.37
N VAL A 36 2.40 -7.81 5.41
CA VAL A 36 3.45 -7.75 6.42
C VAL A 36 2.86 -7.48 7.81
N ALA A 37 1.93 -6.54 7.93
CA ALA A 37 1.25 -6.22 9.18
C ALA A 37 0.46 -7.42 9.73
N VAL A 38 -0.21 -8.20 8.88
CA VAL A 38 -0.94 -9.41 9.28
C VAL A 38 0.02 -10.46 9.86
N ASN A 39 1.20 -10.63 9.26
CA ASN A 39 2.19 -11.58 9.77
C ASN A 39 2.81 -11.11 11.10
N ARG A 40 2.91 -9.80 11.32
CA ARG A 40 3.45 -9.21 12.56
C ARG A 40 2.42 -9.11 13.68
N ALA A 41 1.14 -8.99 13.36
CA ALA A 41 0.08 -8.94 14.36
C ALA A 41 0.10 -10.21 15.23
N PRO A 42 -0.27 -10.16 16.52
CA PRO A 42 -0.22 -11.34 17.38
C PRO A 42 -1.08 -12.50 16.87
N LYS A 43 -0.54 -13.73 16.94
CA LYS A 43 -1.19 -14.90 16.34
C LYS A 43 -2.29 -15.50 17.22
N ASP A 44 -2.05 -15.76 18.50
CA ASP A 44 -2.93 -16.51 19.43
C ASP A 44 -4.01 -17.39 18.73
N THR A 45 -5.24 -16.89 18.57
CA THR A 45 -6.35 -17.59 17.86
C THR A 45 -6.44 -17.31 16.35
N GLY A 46 -5.77 -16.28 15.87
CA GLY A 46 -5.76 -15.78 14.50
C GLY A 46 -6.85 -14.75 14.21
N ALA A 47 -7.74 -14.49 15.17
CA ALA A 47 -8.90 -13.60 14.97
C ALA A 47 -8.49 -12.20 14.50
N LEU A 48 -7.53 -11.55 15.17
CA LEU A 48 -7.01 -10.25 14.74
C LEU A 48 -6.37 -10.30 13.34
N ARG A 49 -5.53 -11.31 13.06
CA ARG A 49 -4.87 -11.46 11.76
C ARG A 49 -5.89 -11.56 10.62
N ASN A 50 -7.00 -12.25 10.86
CA ASN A 50 -8.06 -12.47 9.87
C ASN A 50 -8.85 -11.20 9.51
N THR A 51 -8.75 -10.12 10.28
CA THR A 51 -9.45 -8.85 10.00
C THR A 51 -8.58 -7.80 9.31
N GLY A 52 -7.30 -8.09 9.11
CA GLY A 52 -6.40 -7.21 8.38
C GLY A 52 -6.98 -6.89 7.00
N THR A 53 -7.19 -5.62 6.70
CA THR A 53 -7.87 -5.13 5.49
C THR A 53 -7.05 -4.01 4.86
N ALA A 54 -6.89 -4.03 3.54
CA ALA A 54 -6.35 -2.91 2.78
C ALA A 54 -7.50 -2.23 2.02
N THR A 55 -7.56 -0.90 2.09
CA THR A 55 -8.54 -0.09 1.36
C THR A 55 -7.83 1.02 0.59
N THR A 56 -8.46 1.50 -0.47
CA THR A 56 -7.91 2.59 -1.29
C THR A 56 -8.99 3.56 -1.70
N ASP A 57 -8.63 4.83 -1.75
CA ASP A 57 -9.40 5.94 -2.31
C ASP A 57 -8.49 6.80 -3.18
N GLY A 58 -8.58 6.63 -4.50
CA GLY A 58 -7.66 7.23 -5.47
C GLY A 58 -6.20 6.93 -5.17
N LEU A 59 -5.44 7.98 -4.82
CA LEU A 59 -4.01 7.91 -4.49
C LEU A 59 -3.72 7.67 -3.01
N THR A 60 -4.75 7.42 -2.21
CA THR A 60 -4.64 7.13 -0.77
C THR A 60 -4.88 5.64 -0.53
N GLY A 61 -3.97 5.00 0.20
CA GLY A 61 -4.12 3.63 0.68
C GLY A 61 -4.11 3.59 2.20
N ALA A 62 -4.93 2.71 2.79
CA ALA A 62 -4.99 2.50 4.23
C ALA A 62 -4.97 1.00 4.55
N VAL A 63 -4.40 0.66 5.70
CA VAL A 63 -4.43 -0.68 6.28
C VAL A 63 -5.09 -0.58 7.64
N SER A 64 -6.06 -1.44 7.90
CA SER A 64 -6.79 -1.48 9.16
C SER A 64 -6.92 -2.90 9.68
N PHE A 65 -7.19 -3.01 10.98
CA PHE A 65 -7.51 -4.23 11.68
C PHE A 65 -8.75 -3.97 12.53
N ASP A 66 -9.59 -4.98 12.67
CA ASP A 66 -10.84 -4.86 13.42
C ASP A 66 -10.93 -5.96 14.47
N THR A 67 -11.02 -5.55 15.74
CA THR A 67 -11.47 -6.29 16.92
C THR A 67 -11.58 -5.28 18.06
N GLU A 68 -12.35 -5.60 19.11
CA GLU A 68 -12.43 -4.73 20.30
C GLU A 68 -11.07 -4.46 20.97
N TYR A 69 -10.10 -5.37 20.77
CA TYR A 69 -8.77 -5.30 21.36
C TYR A 69 -7.68 -4.85 20.38
N ALA A 70 -7.97 -4.61 19.10
CA ALA A 70 -6.94 -4.31 18.09
C ALA A 70 -6.04 -3.13 18.48
N VAL A 71 -6.62 -2.01 18.90
CA VAL A 71 -5.88 -0.81 19.31
C VAL A 71 -5.00 -1.10 20.52
N ARG A 72 -5.55 -1.76 21.55
CA ARG A 72 -4.79 -2.08 22.75
C ARG A 72 -3.65 -3.06 22.45
N GLN A 73 -3.92 -4.07 21.63
CA GLN A 73 -2.92 -5.03 21.15
C GLN A 73 -1.80 -4.35 20.36
N HIS A 74 -2.13 -3.29 19.61
CA HIS A 74 -1.18 -2.53 18.83
C HIS A 74 -0.28 -1.65 19.70
N GLU A 75 -0.84 -1.01 20.72
CA GLU A 75 -0.13 0.01 21.51
C GLU A 75 0.56 -0.55 22.76
N GLU A 76 0.10 -1.68 23.30
CA GLU A 76 0.60 -2.22 24.56
C GLU A 76 1.91 -3.00 24.38
N THR A 77 3.02 -2.26 24.29
CA THR A 77 4.37 -2.78 24.09
C THR A 77 4.92 -3.60 25.26
N THR A 78 4.26 -3.57 26.42
CA THR A 78 4.65 -4.40 27.59
C THR A 78 4.10 -5.82 27.53
N TRP A 79 3.15 -6.10 26.64
CA TRP A 79 2.61 -7.45 26.47
C TRP A 79 3.57 -8.35 25.71
N HIS A 80 3.75 -9.56 26.25
CA HIS A 80 4.54 -10.60 25.60
C HIS A 80 3.64 -11.43 24.68
N HIS A 81 4.10 -11.64 23.44
CA HIS A 81 3.43 -12.49 22.46
C HIS A 81 4.36 -13.64 22.09
N GLU A 82 3.84 -14.87 22.07
CA GLU A 82 4.61 -16.03 21.61
C GLU A 82 4.91 -15.93 20.10
N ASP A 83 3.96 -15.40 19.33
CA ASP A 83 4.08 -15.16 17.88
C ASP A 83 3.43 -13.82 17.54
N GLY A 84 4.21 -12.94 16.92
CA GLY A 84 3.85 -11.56 16.58
C GLY A 84 4.36 -10.54 17.59
N GLN A 85 3.90 -9.31 17.44
CA GLN A 85 4.39 -8.15 18.20
C GLN A 85 3.32 -7.05 18.32
N ALA A 86 3.47 -6.20 19.33
CA ALA A 86 2.85 -4.88 19.33
C ALA A 86 3.41 -4.03 18.16
N LYS A 87 2.82 -2.87 17.90
CA LYS A 87 3.24 -1.96 16.82
C LYS A 87 3.31 -2.61 15.44
N TYR A 88 2.47 -3.62 15.19
CA TYR A 88 2.47 -4.38 13.93
C TYR A 88 2.09 -3.56 12.68
N LEU A 89 1.24 -2.53 12.78
CA LEU A 89 0.95 -1.59 11.68
C LEU A 89 2.11 -0.61 11.44
N GLU A 90 2.52 0.11 12.50
CA GLU A 90 3.60 1.10 12.47
C GLU A 90 4.89 0.50 11.92
N THR A 91 5.38 -0.59 12.53
CA THR A 91 6.62 -1.25 12.09
C THR A 91 6.50 -1.82 10.67
N ALA A 92 5.35 -2.38 10.29
CA ALA A 92 5.16 -2.89 8.93
C ALA A 92 5.21 -1.78 7.90
N LEU A 93 4.63 -0.61 8.20
CA LEU A 93 4.68 0.54 7.32
C LEU A 93 6.09 1.12 7.25
N ASP A 94 6.74 1.31 8.40
CA ASP A 94 8.06 1.93 8.48
C ASP A 94 9.13 1.10 7.77
N ASP A 95 9.16 -0.22 7.99
CA ASP A 95 10.14 -1.10 7.36
C ASP A 95 9.89 -1.28 5.85
N GLU A 96 8.64 -1.22 5.41
CA GLU A 96 8.24 -1.53 4.03
C GLU A 96 7.97 -0.27 3.19
N ILE A 97 8.18 0.93 3.73
CA ILE A 97 7.84 2.18 3.03
C ILE A 97 8.58 2.31 1.69
N ASP A 98 9.83 1.86 1.63
CA ASP A 98 10.62 1.90 0.40
C ASP A 98 10.18 0.85 -0.61
N VAL A 99 9.76 -0.34 -0.16
CA VAL A 99 9.17 -1.37 -1.02
C VAL A 99 7.82 -0.88 -1.58
N ALA A 100 6.98 -0.27 -0.75
CA ALA A 100 5.73 0.36 -1.16
C ALA A 100 5.97 1.43 -2.24
N ARG A 101 6.95 2.33 -2.04
CA ARG A 101 7.35 3.34 -3.05
C ARG A 101 7.79 2.69 -4.36
N GLN A 102 8.57 1.60 -4.29
CA GLN A 102 9.03 0.88 -5.47
C GLN A 102 7.88 0.20 -6.22
N ILE A 103 6.91 -0.38 -5.52
CA ILE A 103 5.69 -0.96 -6.10
C ILE A 103 4.91 0.11 -6.86
N ILE A 104 4.69 1.28 -6.24
CA ILE A 104 4.00 2.40 -6.87
C ILE A 104 4.74 2.86 -8.13
N ALA A 105 6.04 3.12 -8.02
CA ALA A 105 6.87 3.55 -9.13
C ALA A 105 6.89 2.53 -10.27
N ALA A 106 6.88 1.23 -9.96
CA ALA A 106 6.83 0.18 -10.96
C ALA A 106 5.50 0.18 -11.75
N GLN A 107 4.36 0.43 -11.08
CA GLN A 107 3.08 0.52 -11.78
C GLN A 107 2.97 1.77 -12.65
N ILE A 108 3.47 2.92 -12.17
CA ILE A 108 3.53 4.15 -12.97
C ILE A 108 4.37 3.92 -14.23
N ARG A 109 5.61 3.40 -14.09
CA ARG A 109 6.48 3.09 -15.24
C ARG A 109 5.85 2.11 -16.21
N LYS A 110 5.07 1.15 -15.71
CA LYS A 110 4.38 0.16 -16.55
C LYS A 110 3.24 0.81 -17.35
N ALA A 111 2.53 1.77 -16.76
CA ALA A 111 1.40 2.44 -17.39
C ALA A 111 1.82 3.46 -18.45
N THR A 112 2.97 4.12 -18.29
CA THR A 112 3.43 5.21 -19.16
C THR A 112 4.45 4.79 -20.23
N ARG A 113 4.68 3.49 -20.42
CA ARG A 113 5.65 2.96 -21.40
C ARG A 113 5.10 2.87 -22.83
N SER A 114 4.09 3.67 -23.14
CA SER A 114 3.33 3.74 -24.39
C SER A 114 4.10 4.43 -25.53
#